data_AF-A0AAW1K0X7-F1
#
_entry.id   AF-A0AAW1K0X7-F1
#
_cell.length_a   1.000
_cell.length_b   1.000
_cell.length_c   1.000
_cell.angle_alpha   90.00
_cell.angle_beta   90.00
_cell.angle_gamma   90.00
#
_symmetry.space_group_name_H-M   'P 1'
#
loop_
_entity.id
_entity.type
_entity.pdbx_description
1 polymer ?
#
loop_
_entity_poly.entity_id
_entity_poly.type
_entity_poly.pdbx_seq_one_letter_code
_entity_poly.pdbx_strand_id
1 'polypeptide(L)'
;MPQLTNVERAVIISKLEDNWSLRRIAAHMHVSKSCVFKIKTIWQTEQRTEKRARPNGLRKISKEEEDQALIQYVLEKPFTTSVNACAETHFPGCSKTVRRRLKEAGTLLVYKQVNKSMISSNHRHKGGVSQICFFLGTLLVYKQVNKSMISSNHRHKGGVPQKPHLQNIETPESSV
;
A
#
# COMPACT_ATOMS: atom_id res chain seq x y z
N MET A 1 0.96 -29.72 -7.14
CA MET A 1 1.85 -29.69 -5.96
C MET A 1 1.90 -28.28 -5.40
N PRO A 2 1.80 -28.09 -4.08
CA PRO A 2 2.00 -26.78 -3.46
C PRO A 2 3.40 -26.23 -3.78
N GLN A 3 3.52 -24.90 -3.83
CA GLN A 3 4.79 -24.26 -4.14
C GLN A 3 5.66 -24.20 -2.88
N LEU A 4 6.96 -24.48 -3.01
CA LEU A 4 7.89 -24.36 -1.89
C LEU A 4 7.99 -22.91 -1.42
N THR A 5 7.98 -22.76 -0.10
CA THR A 5 8.29 -21.52 0.61
C THR A 5 9.78 -21.17 0.47
N ASN A 6 10.14 -19.91 0.73
CA ASN A 6 11.54 -19.48 0.71
C ASN A 6 12.40 -20.23 1.76
N VAL A 7 11.81 -20.58 2.90
CA VAL A 7 12.48 -21.34 3.96
C VAL A 7 12.83 -22.75 3.49
N GLU A 8 11.88 -23.47 2.89
CA GLU A 8 12.14 -24.82 2.37
C GLU A 8 13.18 -24.82 1.24
N ARG A 9 13.21 -23.76 0.42
CA ARG A 9 14.24 -23.57 -0.62
C ARG A 9 15.62 -23.36 -0.01
N ALA A 10 15.73 -22.60 1.07
CA ALA A 10 16.98 -22.42 1.80
C ALA A 10 17.47 -23.75 2.41
N VAL A 11 16.58 -24.53 3.02
CA VAL A 11 16.91 -25.87 3.55
C VAL A 11 17.44 -26.80 2.46
N ILE A 12 16.85 -26.76 1.26
CA ILE A 12 17.35 -27.52 0.11
C ILE A 12 18.78 -27.08 -0.26
N ILE A 13 19.06 -25.78 -0.24
CA ILE A 13 20.39 -25.24 -0.58
C ILE A 13 21.43 -25.65 0.46
N SER A 14 21.14 -25.53 1.76
CA SER A 14 22.07 -26.00 2.81
C SER A 14 22.41 -27.49 2.65
N LYS A 15 21.43 -28.34 2.32
CA LYS A 15 21.70 -29.77 2.06
C LYS A 15 22.52 -30.02 0.80
N LEU A 16 22.40 -29.16 -0.21
CA LEU A 16 23.26 -29.23 -1.40
C LEU A 16 24.71 -28.86 -1.05
N GLU A 17 24.91 -27.91 -0.16
CA GLU A 17 26.23 -27.52 0.37
C GLU A 17 26.84 -28.65 1.22
N ASP A 18 26.01 -29.37 1.98
CA ASP A 18 26.39 -30.60 2.69
C ASP A 18 26.66 -31.81 1.75
N ASN A 19 26.73 -31.60 0.43
CA ASN A 19 26.97 -32.60 -0.60
C ASN A 19 25.92 -33.73 -0.67
N TRP A 20 24.67 -33.48 -0.25
CA TRP A 20 23.61 -34.47 -0.41
C TRP A 20 23.25 -34.67 -1.89
N SER A 21 22.97 -35.93 -2.26
CA SER A 21 22.50 -36.23 -3.61
C SER A 21 21.08 -35.69 -3.85
N LEU A 22 20.80 -35.25 -5.09
CA LEU A 22 19.49 -34.70 -5.46
C LEU A 22 18.32 -35.64 -5.13
N ARG A 23 18.53 -36.95 -5.31
CA ARG A 23 17.51 -37.98 -5.01
C ARG A 23 17.24 -38.06 -3.51
N ARG A 24 18.29 -37.98 -2.67
CA ARG A 24 18.17 -38.01 -1.21
C ARG A 24 17.44 -36.77 -0.68
N ILE A 25 17.76 -35.59 -1.21
CA ILE A 25 17.08 -34.33 -0.85
C ILE A 25 15.60 -34.39 -1.24
N ALA A 26 15.30 -34.85 -2.46
CA ALA A 26 13.93 -35.00 -2.96
C ALA A 26 13.09 -35.92 -2.07
N ALA A 27 13.64 -37.06 -1.68
CA ALA A 27 12.97 -38.01 -0.78
C ALA A 27 12.74 -37.41 0.61
N HIS A 28 13.75 -36.74 1.17
CA HIS A 28 13.66 -36.11 2.50
C HIS A 28 12.67 -34.96 2.55
N MET A 29 12.63 -34.11 1.52
CA MET A 29 11.79 -32.91 1.48
C MET A 29 10.41 -33.19 0.87
N HIS A 30 10.13 -34.44 0.46
CA HIS A 30 8.90 -34.83 -0.24
C HIS A 30 8.61 -33.99 -1.50
N VAL A 31 9.65 -33.63 -2.24
CA VAL A 31 9.56 -32.85 -3.49
C VAL A 31 10.14 -33.61 -4.68
N SER A 32 9.75 -33.24 -5.89
CA SER A 32 10.28 -33.90 -7.08
C SER A 32 11.77 -33.59 -7.28
N LYS A 33 12.54 -34.58 -7.78
CA LYS A 33 13.96 -34.41 -8.14
C LYS A 33 14.17 -33.22 -9.08
N SER A 34 13.27 -33.02 -10.03
CA SER A 34 13.32 -31.90 -10.98
C SER A 34 13.17 -30.55 -10.29
N CYS A 35 12.43 -30.47 -9.19
CA CYS A 35 12.31 -29.24 -8.40
C CYS A 35 13.64 -28.90 -7.71
N VAL A 36 14.26 -29.88 -7.04
CA VAL A 36 15.58 -29.73 -6.41
C VAL A 36 16.63 -29.33 -7.44
N PHE A 37 16.61 -29.96 -8.62
CA PHE A 37 17.52 -29.61 -9.71
C PHE A 37 17.37 -28.16 -10.17
N LYS A 38 16.14 -27.67 -10.39
CA LYS A 38 15.88 -26.27 -10.75
C LYS A 38 16.38 -25.30 -9.69
N ILE A 39 16.19 -25.62 -8.40
CA ILE A 39 16.70 -24.80 -7.29
C ILE A 39 18.23 -24.76 -7.32
N LYS A 40 18.89 -25.91 -7.50
CA LYS A 40 20.35 -25.99 -7.65
C LYS A 40 20.84 -25.12 -8.80
N THR A 41 20.23 -25.22 -9.98
CA THR A 41 20.64 -24.43 -11.15
C THR A 41 20.52 -22.94 -10.89
N ILE A 42 19.37 -22.48 -10.36
CA ILE A 42 19.15 -21.06 -10.04
C ILE A 42 20.14 -20.56 -8.99
N TRP A 43 20.44 -21.37 -7.97
CA TRP A 43 21.44 -21.02 -6.96
C TRP A 43 22.83 -20.85 -7.59
N GLN A 44 23.25 -21.79 -8.44
CA GLN A 44 24.56 -21.73 -9.10
C GLN A 44 24.68 -20.55 -10.08
N THR A 45 23.60 -20.19 -10.79
CA THR A 45 23.64 -19.13 -11.81
C THR A 45 23.38 -17.73 -11.25
N GLU A 46 22.46 -17.60 -10.30
CA GLU A 46 21.96 -16.30 -9.80
C GLU A 46 22.29 -16.03 -8.33
N GLN A 47 22.82 -17.02 -7.60
CA GLN A 47 23.07 -16.95 -6.15
C GLN A 47 21.83 -16.48 -5.36
N ARG A 48 20.65 -16.91 -5.82
CA ARG A 48 19.36 -16.53 -5.25
C ARG A 48 18.60 -17.72 -4.69
N THR A 49 18.23 -17.63 -3.42
CA THR A 49 17.36 -18.59 -2.71
C THR A 49 15.88 -18.33 -2.99
N GLU A 50 15.50 -17.06 -3.06
CA GLU A 50 14.10 -16.65 -3.22
C GLU A 50 13.54 -16.90 -4.61
N LYS A 51 12.21 -17.01 -4.67
CA LYS A 51 11.49 -17.00 -5.94
C LYS A 51 11.53 -15.60 -6.58
N ARG A 52 11.74 -15.53 -7.89
CA ARG A 52 11.51 -14.30 -8.65
C ARG A 52 10.05 -13.86 -8.51
N ALA A 53 9.85 -12.61 -8.09
CA ALA A 53 8.54 -11.98 -8.14
C ALA A 53 8.04 -12.07 -9.59
N ARG A 54 6.79 -12.54 -9.76
CA ARG A 54 6.18 -12.47 -11.08
C ARG A 54 5.98 -10.99 -11.39
N PRO A 55 6.26 -10.54 -12.63
CA PRO A 55 5.86 -9.20 -13.03
C PRO A 55 4.35 -9.10 -12.81
N ASN A 56 3.96 -8.12 -11.99
CA ASN A 56 2.56 -7.95 -11.63
C ASN A 56 1.81 -7.32 -12.80
N GLY A 57 0.89 -8.09 -13.37
CA GLY A 57 -0.13 -7.60 -14.30
C GLY A 57 0.39 -7.09 -15.65
N LEU A 58 -0.56 -6.61 -16.45
CA LEU A 58 -0.27 -5.93 -17.71
C LEU A 58 0.46 -4.61 -17.44
N ARG A 59 1.28 -4.17 -18.39
CA ARG A 59 1.92 -2.85 -18.33
C ARG A 59 0.85 -1.76 -18.22
N LYS A 60 1.20 -0.69 -17.52
CA LYS A 60 0.37 0.52 -17.42
C LYS A 60 0.15 1.10 -18.81
N ILE A 61 -1.07 1.62 -19.06
CA ILE A 61 -1.43 2.28 -20.32
C ILE A 61 -0.71 3.63 -20.44
N SER A 62 -0.62 4.38 -19.34
CA SER A 62 0.09 5.66 -19.32
C SER A 62 1.57 5.49 -19.01
N LYS A 63 2.37 6.36 -19.64
CA LYS A 63 3.78 6.59 -19.34
C LYS A 63 3.94 7.48 -18.12
N GLU A 64 5.14 7.49 -17.56
CA GLU A 64 5.47 8.33 -16.40
C GLU A 64 5.42 9.82 -16.75
N GLU A 65 5.88 10.20 -17.94
CA GLU A 65 5.81 11.58 -18.46
C GLU A 65 4.36 12.09 -18.55
N GLU A 66 3.44 11.25 -19.03
CA GLU A 66 2.01 11.59 -19.12
C GLU A 66 1.35 11.68 -17.74
N ASP A 67 1.75 10.80 -16.81
CA ASP A 67 1.32 10.88 -15.41
C ASP A 67 1.81 12.20 -14.76
N GLN A 68 3.04 12.64 -15.07
CA GLN A 68 3.61 13.90 -14.56
C GLN A 68 2.93 15.14 -15.16
N ALA A 69 2.72 15.17 -16.48
CA ALA A 69 2.01 16.27 -17.14
C ALA A 69 0.58 16.43 -16.57
N LEU A 70 -0.10 15.30 -16.31
CA LEU A 70 -1.40 15.29 -15.65
C LEU A 70 -1.34 15.88 -14.24
N ILE A 71 -0.33 15.51 -13.45
CA ILE A 71 -0.16 16.04 -12.09
C ILE A 71 0.12 17.54 -12.13
N GLN A 72 1.03 17.99 -13.01
CA GLN A 72 1.38 19.40 -13.15
C GLN A 72 0.16 20.24 -13.56
N TYR A 73 -0.60 19.80 -14.55
CA TYR A 73 -1.83 20.48 -14.98
C TYR A 73 -2.83 20.65 -13.82
N VAL A 74 -3.00 19.61 -12.99
CA VAL A 74 -3.91 19.67 -11.83
C VAL A 74 -3.36 20.58 -10.74
N LEU A 75 -2.03 20.68 -10.57
CA LEU A 75 -1.41 21.62 -9.64
C LEU A 75 -1.59 23.08 -10.10
N GLU A 76 -1.47 23.34 -11.39
CA GLU A 76 -1.69 24.67 -11.99
C GLU A 76 -3.17 25.06 -11.98
N LYS A 77 -4.06 24.09 -12.24
CA LYS A 77 -5.51 24.29 -12.31
C LYS A 77 -6.26 23.37 -11.33
N PRO A 78 -6.19 23.69 -10.03
CA PRO A 78 -6.72 22.86 -8.93
C PRO A 78 -8.21 22.53 -9.01
N PHE A 79 -9.01 23.35 -9.69
CA PHE A 79 -10.47 23.22 -9.75
C PHE A 79 -10.97 22.43 -10.96
N THR A 80 -10.07 21.80 -11.71
CA THR A 80 -10.42 21.05 -12.91
C THR A 80 -10.99 19.68 -12.57
N THR A 81 -11.97 19.24 -13.38
CA THR A 81 -12.52 17.89 -13.25
C THR A 81 -11.59 16.88 -13.90
N SER A 82 -11.64 15.61 -13.47
CA SER A 82 -10.83 14.55 -14.08
C SER A 82 -11.12 14.31 -15.57
N VAL A 83 -12.31 14.69 -16.05
CA VAL A 83 -12.66 14.58 -17.47
C VAL A 83 -11.96 15.68 -18.26
N ASN A 84 -11.99 16.92 -17.75
CA ASN A 84 -11.32 18.05 -18.38
C ASN A 84 -9.79 17.88 -18.34
N ALA A 85 -9.23 17.48 -17.20
CA ALA A 85 -7.80 17.20 -17.10
C ALA A 85 -7.36 16.12 -18.10
N CYS A 86 -8.15 15.06 -18.27
CA CYS A 86 -7.87 14.01 -19.26
C CYS A 86 -7.85 14.54 -20.70
N ALA A 87 -8.83 15.37 -21.05
CA ALA A 87 -8.95 15.94 -22.39
C ALA A 87 -7.80 16.91 -22.70
N GLU A 88 -7.47 17.79 -21.75
CA GLU A 88 -6.46 18.84 -21.92
C GLU A 88 -5.05 18.25 -21.98
N THR A 89 -4.75 17.27 -21.13
CA THR A 89 -3.42 16.63 -21.10
C THR A 89 -3.28 15.46 -22.07
N HIS A 90 -4.30 15.23 -22.93
CA HIS A 90 -4.33 14.12 -23.89
C HIS A 90 -3.97 12.76 -23.28
N PHE A 91 -4.42 12.50 -22.05
CA PHE A 91 -4.02 11.33 -21.30
C PHE A 91 -4.60 10.05 -21.93
N PRO A 92 -3.80 8.98 -22.17
CA PRO A 92 -4.24 7.82 -22.95
C PRO A 92 -5.16 6.85 -22.19
N GLY A 93 -5.65 7.23 -21.01
CA GLY A 93 -6.52 6.42 -20.17
C GLY A 93 -7.86 7.08 -19.90
N CYS A 94 -8.81 6.31 -19.36
CA CYS A 94 -10.13 6.86 -19.00
C CYS A 94 -10.07 7.73 -17.72
N SER A 95 -11.14 8.49 -17.48
CA SER A 95 -11.26 9.37 -16.29
C SER A 95 -11.14 8.64 -14.95
N LYS A 96 -11.44 7.33 -14.89
CA LYS A 96 -11.20 6.50 -13.69
C LYS A 96 -9.71 6.29 -13.45
N THR A 97 -8.93 6.08 -14.51
CA THR A 97 -7.47 5.95 -14.45
C THR A 97 -6.84 7.25 -13.98
N VAL A 98 -7.25 8.40 -14.56
CA VAL A 98 -6.82 9.74 -14.11
C VAL A 98 -7.05 9.92 -12.61
N ARG A 99 -8.27 9.64 -12.11
CA ARG A 99 -8.56 9.73 -10.67
C ARG A 99 -7.69 8.80 -9.84
N ARG A 100 -7.43 7.58 -10.31
CA ARG A 100 -6.52 6.66 -9.62
C ARG A 100 -5.11 7.24 -9.55
N ARG A 101 -4.59 7.80 -10.65
CA ARG A 101 -3.26 8.42 -10.71
C ARG A 101 -3.12 9.60 -9.78
N LEU A 102 -4.07 10.51 -9.79
CA LEU A 102 -4.06 11.66 -8.89
C LEU A 102 -4.18 11.25 -7.41
N LYS A 103 -4.89 10.14 -7.11
CA LYS A 103 -4.93 9.58 -5.76
C LYS A 103 -3.60 8.95 -5.36
N GLU A 104 -2.97 8.18 -6.26
CA GLU A 104 -1.63 7.59 -6.05
C GLU A 104 -0.57 8.68 -5.83
N ALA A 105 -0.67 9.80 -6.56
CA ALA A 105 0.18 10.98 -6.43
C ALA A 105 -0.11 11.83 -5.18
N GLY A 106 -1.17 11.53 -4.43
CA GLY A 106 -1.58 12.29 -3.25
C GLY A 106 -2.17 13.67 -3.55
N THR A 107 -2.47 14.00 -4.81
CA THR A 107 -3.05 15.29 -5.20
C THR A 107 -4.57 15.35 -5.01
N LEU A 108 -5.26 14.20 -4.98
CA LEU A 108 -6.68 14.15 -4.61
C LEU A 108 -6.86 14.10 -3.08
N LEU A 109 -7.13 15.26 -2.48
CA LEU A 109 -7.75 15.32 -1.15
C LEU A 109 -9.22 14.91 -1.28
N VAL A 110 -9.58 13.81 -0.61
CA VAL A 110 -10.96 13.33 -0.57
C VAL A 110 -11.82 14.39 0.13
N TYR A 111 -12.82 14.91 -0.59
CA TYR A 111 -13.86 15.85 -0.15
C TYR A 111 -14.67 15.42 1.10
N LYS A 112 -14.34 14.29 1.73
CA LYS A 112 -15.06 13.79 2.91
C LYS A 112 -14.93 14.70 4.14
N GLN A 113 -13.98 15.64 4.16
CA GLN A 113 -13.72 16.51 5.31
C GLN A 113 -14.03 18.00 5.10
N VAL A 114 -14.50 18.42 3.92
CA VAL A 114 -15.05 19.77 3.80
C VAL A 114 -16.44 19.73 4.42
N ASN A 115 -16.52 20.21 5.67
CA ASN A 115 -17.75 20.31 6.43
C ASN A 115 -18.92 20.78 5.55
N LYS A 116 -20.03 20.05 5.60
CA LYS A 116 -21.30 20.39 4.93
C LYS A 116 -21.81 21.80 5.27
N SER A 117 -21.18 22.51 6.20
CA SER A 117 -21.54 23.85 6.67
C SER A 117 -21.13 25.00 5.75
N MET A 118 -20.26 24.80 4.75
CA MET A 118 -19.85 25.89 3.83
C MET A 118 -20.52 25.87 2.45
N ILE A 119 -21.43 24.94 2.19
CA ILE A 119 -22.21 24.95 0.94
C ILE A 119 -23.38 25.91 1.15
N SER A 120 -23.21 27.15 0.67
CA SER A 120 -24.30 28.13 0.57
C SER A 120 -25.51 27.52 -0.15
N SER A 121 -26.71 27.82 0.36
CA SER A 121 -28.01 27.40 -0.18
C SER A 121 -28.18 27.67 -1.67
N ASN A 122 -27.43 28.62 -2.23
CA ASN A 122 -27.45 28.96 -3.66
C ASN A 122 -26.92 27.85 -4.58
N HIS A 123 -26.21 26.84 -4.06
CA HIS A 123 -25.77 25.68 -4.85
C HIS A 123 -26.82 24.56 -4.95
N ARG A 124 -27.94 24.64 -4.20
CA ARG A 124 -28.99 23.60 -4.19
C ARG A 124 -30.03 23.72 -5.30
N HIS A 125 -30.02 24.79 -6.11
CA HIS A 125 -31.14 25.10 -7.02
C HIS A 125 -30.88 24.93 -8.51
N LYS A 126 -29.76 24.32 -8.93
CA LYS A 126 -29.61 23.85 -10.31
C LYS A 126 -29.65 22.33 -10.34
N GLY A 127 -30.85 21.81 -10.57
CA GLY A 127 -31.07 20.38 -10.79
C GLY A 127 -30.17 19.88 -11.93
N GLY A 128 -29.54 18.73 -11.71
CA GLY A 128 -29.30 17.80 -12.80
C GLY A 128 -27.88 17.64 -13.35
N VAL A 129 -26.80 17.98 -12.65
CA VAL A 129 -25.54 17.21 -12.75
C VAL A 129 -24.78 17.42 -11.45
N SER A 130 -24.35 16.35 -10.78
CA SER A 130 -23.36 16.47 -9.70
C SER A 130 -22.03 16.96 -10.29
N GLN A 131 -21.91 18.27 -10.51
CA GLN A 131 -20.63 18.93 -10.71
C GLN A 131 -19.84 18.79 -9.41
N ILE A 132 -18.92 17.83 -9.40
CA ILE A 132 -17.87 17.79 -8.39
C ILE A 132 -16.94 18.96 -8.74
N CYS A 133 -17.23 20.14 -8.20
CA CYS A 133 -16.30 21.27 -8.18
C CYS A 133 -15.21 20.93 -7.16
N PHE A 134 -14.01 20.62 -7.64
CA PHE A 134 -12.85 20.33 -6.80
C PHE A 134 -12.34 21.64 -6.20
N PHE A 135 -12.61 21.90 -4.91
CA PHE A 135 -11.97 23.00 -4.21
C PHE A 135 -10.58 22.54 -3.74
N LEU A 136 -9.54 23.04 -4.38
CA LEU A 136 -8.15 22.92 -3.92
C LEU A 136 -7.70 24.34 -3.54
N GLY A 137 -8.21 24.79 -2.39
CA GLY A 137 -7.68 25.96 -1.70
C GLY A 137 -6.28 25.63 -1.19
N THR A 138 -5.30 26.32 -1.76
CA THR A 138 -3.97 26.62 -1.21
C THR A 138 -3.76 26.19 0.26
N LEU A 139 -3.23 24.99 0.44
CA LEU A 139 -2.58 24.58 1.69
C LEU A 139 -1.25 23.86 1.38
N LEU A 140 -0.52 24.43 0.42
CA LEU A 140 0.84 24.03 0.04
C LEU A 140 1.90 25.00 0.61
N VAL A 141 1.65 25.52 1.81
CA VAL A 141 2.69 26.23 2.61
C VAL A 141 2.86 25.65 4.02
N TYR A 142 1.89 24.91 4.59
CA TYR A 142 1.96 24.55 6.01
C TYR A 142 2.48 23.15 6.36
N LYS A 143 2.84 22.31 5.39
CA LYS A 143 3.27 20.93 5.67
C LYS A 143 4.74 20.62 5.37
N GLN A 144 5.57 21.65 5.17
CA GLN A 144 7.01 21.50 4.99
C GLN A 144 7.83 21.83 6.26
N VAL A 145 7.22 22.41 7.31
CA VAL A 145 7.95 22.80 8.53
C VAL A 145 7.79 21.81 9.70
N ASN A 146 6.74 20.99 9.77
CA ASN A 146 6.51 20.08 10.92
C ASN A 146 7.03 18.64 10.72
N LYS A 147 8.19 18.48 10.06
CA LYS A 147 8.93 17.20 10.07
C LYS A 147 10.12 17.19 11.02
N SER A 148 10.45 18.31 11.67
CA SER A 148 11.58 18.40 12.61
C SER A 148 11.22 18.20 14.08
N MET A 149 9.95 18.07 14.44
CA MET A 149 9.54 17.73 15.81
C MET A 149 8.41 16.71 15.80
N ILE A 150 8.80 15.44 15.93
CA ILE A 150 8.26 14.43 16.85
C ILE A 150 9.10 13.17 16.55
N SER A 151 10.28 13.18 17.16
CA SER A 151 10.99 11.97 17.54
C SER A 151 10.19 11.25 18.63
N SER A 152 10.26 9.92 18.61
CA SER A 152 10.00 8.99 19.71
C SER A 152 8.62 9.06 20.41
N ASN A 153 7.77 8.05 20.19
CA ASN A 153 7.64 6.96 21.16
C ASN A 153 6.50 5.97 20.86
N HIS A 154 6.82 4.72 21.16
CA HIS A 154 5.99 3.59 21.56
C HIS A 154 4.78 3.14 20.73
N ARG A 155 5.01 1.99 20.07
CA ARG A 155 4.01 0.94 19.86
C ARG A 155 3.55 0.39 21.23
N HIS A 156 2.26 0.42 21.49
CA HIS A 156 1.56 -0.63 22.25
C HIS A 156 0.18 -0.84 21.64
N LYS A 157 -0.04 -2.04 21.10
CA LYS A 157 -1.36 -2.59 20.74
C LYS A 157 -1.63 -3.76 21.68
N GLY A 158 -2.80 -3.79 22.31
CA GLY A 158 -3.34 -4.99 22.94
C GLY A 158 -3.91 -4.73 24.33
N GLY A 159 -5.16 -4.29 24.41
CA GLY A 159 -5.95 -4.25 25.64
C GLY A 159 -7.39 -4.63 25.32
N VAL A 160 -7.79 -5.82 25.75
CA VAL A 160 -9.16 -6.38 25.69
C VAL A 160 -10.02 -5.65 26.73
N PRO A 161 -11.30 -5.31 26.46
CA PRO A 161 -12.16 -4.70 27.47
C PRO A 161 -12.76 -5.77 28.40
N GLN A 162 -12.45 -5.72 29.69
CA GLN A 162 -13.21 -6.43 30.72
C GLN A 162 -14.18 -5.48 31.43
N LYS A 163 -15.38 -6.00 31.71
CA LYS A 163 -16.53 -5.31 32.35
C LYS A 163 -16.24 -4.94 33.81
N PRO A 164 -16.92 -3.91 34.36
CA PRO A 164 -16.82 -3.57 35.77
C PRO A 164 -17.72 -4.49 36.62
N HIS A 165 -17.16 -5.05 37.69
CA HIS A 165 -17.92 -5.57 38.83
C HIS A 165 -17.45 -4.82 40.09
N LEU A 166 -18.42 -4.25 40.80
CA LEU A 166 -18.26 -3.38 41.96
C LEU A 166 -18.28 -4.21 43.26
N GLN A 167 -17.47 -3.76 44.22
CA GLN A 167 -17.70 -3.77 45.69
C GLN A 167 -17.50 -5.13 46.43
N ASN A 168 -16.90 -5.26 47.62
CA ASN A 168 -16.53 -4.38 48.74
C ASN A 168 -15.30 -4.97 49.50
N ILE A 169 -14.34 -4.17 49.97
CA ILE A 169 -14.07 -3.73 51.37
C ILE A 169 -13.85 -4.88 52.39
N GLU A 170 -12.62 -5.01 52.90
CA GLU A 170 -12.24 -4.90 54.33
C GLU A 170 -10.74 -5.26 54.55
N THR A 171 -9.97 -4.29 55.02
CA THR A 171 -8.71 -4.43 55.79
C THR A 171 -9.04 -4.52 57.30
N PRO A 172 -8.10 -4.74 58.26
CA PRO A 172 -6.64 -4.97 58.16
C PRO A 172 -6.11 -6.08 59.13
N GLU A 173 -4.77 -6.21 59.16
CA GLU A 173 -3.90 -6.42 60.33
C GLU A 173 -3.06 -7.70 60.49
N SER A 174 -1.79 -7.41 60.79
CA SER A 174 -0.83 -8.10 61.66
C SER A 174 0.24 -8.98 61.01
N SER A 175 1.43 -8.37 60.97
CA SER A 175 2.75 -8.90 61.33
C SER A 175 2.81 -10.23 62.08
N VAL A 176 3.66 -11.16 61.58
CA VAL A 176 4.94 -11.59 62.20
C VAL A 176 5.88 -12.01 61.07
#